data_AF-A0A5S9N9S4-F1
#
_entry.id   AF-A0A5S9N9S4-F1
#
_cell.length_a   1.000
_cell.length_b   1.000
_cell.length_c   1.000
_cell.angle_alpha   90.00
_cell.angle_beta   90.00
_cell.angle_gamma   90.00
#
_symmetry.space_group_name_H-M   'P 1'
#
loop_
_entity.id
_entity.type
_entity.pdbx_description
1 polymer ?
#
loop_
_entity_poly.entity_id
_entity_poly.type
_entity_poly.pdbx_seq_one_letter_code
_entity_poly.pdbx_strand_id
1 'polypeptide(L)'
;MKKIPWGPIRSSLTNNFSFGVIKEIIGYTSIDMALLAHLEQKPKDGASKSQLLSAIDCQIGQMNAEESGSVASICCEEVLIRKPELSSELDRVLARVGWKFSGTTLLPVEIFDISELREIPEKAHEDILKAASRLRDGDLSGSLSASCGALDSVTSMIYEEYGLGDPNSASFQERINKSIEAVGAKESLIRELQEINWVESDYKPLEKNLSGSLNQAAFIMQKLRSNMGDVHGTKPVVTALVYDSIKWSLLILRIIVTRGSF
;
A
#
# COMPACT_ATOMS: atom_id res chain seq x y z
N MET A 1 -10.25 7.80 -6.37
CA MET A 1 -9.57 7.53 -5.08
C MET A 1 -10.37 8.16 -3.95
N LYS A 2 -10.33 7.58 -2.74
CA LYS A 2 -10.78 8.32 -1.55
C LYS A 2 -9.85 9.52 -1.36
N LYS A 3 -10.40 10.68 -1.00
CA LYS A 3 -9.63 11.89 -0.71
C LYS A 3 -8.87 11.68 0.61
N ILE A 4 -7.56 11.95 0.65
CA ILE A 4 -6.84 11.96 1.92
C ILE A 4 -7.45 13.07 2.79
N PRO A 5 -7.89 12.77 4.02
CA PRO A 5 -8.60 13.74 4.82
C PRO A 5 -7.63 14.77 5.40
N TRP A 6 -7.80 16.02 4.96
CA TRP A 6 -7.00 17.15 5.41
C TRP A 6 -7.21 17.51 6.89
N GLY A 7 -8.44 17.37 7.41
CA GLY A 7 -8.79 17.80 8.78
C GLY A 7 -7.91 17.22 9.90
N PRO A 8 -7.66 15.91 9.94
CA PRO A 8 -6.71 15.28 10.87
C PRO A 8 -5.30 15.87 10.79
N ILE A 9 -4.80 16.09 9.57
CA ILE A 9 -3.45 16.60 9.30
C ILE A 9 -3.33 18.04 9.77
N ARG A 10 -4.31 18.87 9.39
CA ARG A 10 -4.46 20.26 9.87
C ARG A 10 -4.45 20.34 11.40
N SER A 11 -5.14 19.42 12.06
CA SER A 11 -5.19 19.38 13.53
C SER A 11 -3.81 19.07 14.14
N SER A 12 -3.08 18.13 13.54
CA SER A 12 -1.69 17.83 13.96
C SER A 12 -0.75 19.03 13.73
N LEU A 13 -0.83 19.70 12.58
CA LEU A 13 -0.09 20.94 12.32
C LEU A 13 -0.38 22.01 13.37
N THR A 14 -1.66 22.21 13.70
CA THR A 14 -2.11 23.20 14.67
C THR A 14 -1.45 22.99 16.04
N ASN A 15 -1.48 21.75 16.52
CA ASN A 15 -1.10 21.40 17.89
C ASN A 15 0.41 21.21 18.06
N ASN A 16 1.11 20.74 17.03
CA ASN A 16 2.47 20.23 17.19
C ASN A 16 3.57 21.09 16.55
N PHE A 17 3.23 22.04 15.68
CA PHE A 17 4.22 22.79 14.89
C PHE A 17 4.06 24.31 15.05
N SER A 18 5.16 25.05 14.96
CA SER A 18 5.13 26.53 14.99
C SER A 18 4.65 27.09 13.65
N PHE A 19 4.30 28.39 13.62
CA PHE A 19 3.89 29.06 12.38
C PHE A 19 4.93 28.91 11.25
N GLY A 20 6.21 29.15 11.57
CA GLY A 20 7.31 29.03 10.61
C GLY A 20 7.45 27.61 10.08
N VAL A 21 7.45 26.61 10.97
CA VAL A 21 7.58 25.21 10.57
C VAL A 21 6.38 24.74 9.75
N ILE A 22 5.17 25.25 9.99
CA ILE A 22 4.02 24.99 9.13
C ILE A 22 4.26 25.53 7.72
N LYS A 23 4.80 26.75 7.56
CA LYS A 23 5.14 27.28 6.23
C LYS A 23 6.22 26.45 5.54
N GLU A 24 7.21 25.94 6.28
CA GLU A 24 8.23 25.04 5.73
C GLU A 24 7.63 23.73 5.22
N ILE A 25 6.84 23.03 6.05
CA ILE A 25 6.17 21.77 5.69
C ILE A 25 5.30 21.96 4.46
N ILE A 26 4.47 23.02 4.44
CA ILE A 26 3.58 23.32 3.33
C ILE A 26 4.35 23.73 2.07
N GLY A 27 5.53 24.32 2.22
CA GLY A 27 6.40 24.70 1.11
C GLY A 27 6.93 23.53 0.28
N TYR A 28 6.88 22.30 0.79
CA TYR A 28 7.17 21.08 0.01
C TYR A 28 5.99 20.58 -0.83
N THR A 29 4.80 21.17 -0.66
CA THR A 29 3.57 20.77 -1.35
C THR A 29 3.31 21.67 -2.57
N SER A 30 2.22 21.42 -3.30
CA SER A 30 1.76 22.26 -4.42
C SER A 30 0.98 23.52 -3.99
N ILE A 31 0.96 23.86 -2.69
CA ILE A 31 0.33 25.09 -2.19
C ILE A 31 1.10 26.32 -2.69
N ASP A 32 0.36 27.32 -3.18
CA ASP A 32 0.96 28.57 -3.64
C ASP A 32 1.40 29.43 -2.45
N MET A 33 2.70 29.41 -2.20
CA MET A 33 3.34 30.17 -1.13
C MET A 33 3.33 31.69 -1.39
N ALA A 34 3.18 32.15 -2.64
CA ALA A 34 3.05 33.58 -2.94
C ALA A 34 1.74 34.14 -2.38
N LEU A 35 0.65 33.36 -2.45
CA LEU A 35 -0.62 33.72 -1.82
C LEU A 35 -0.53 33.75 -0.28
N LEU A 36 0.45 33.07 0.31
CA LEU A 36 0.70 33.06 1.77
C LEU A 36 1.81 34.03 2.20
N ALA A 37 2.43 34.77 1.27
CA ALA A 37 3.57 35.62 1.56
C ALA A 37 3.22 36.74 2.55
N HIS A 38 2.03 37.32 2.42
CA HIS A 38 1.52 38.38 3.31
C HIS A 38 1.28 37.91 4.75
N LEU A 39 1.21 36.59 4.98
CA LEU A 39 1.02 36.01 6.31
C LEU A 39 2.38 35.82 6.99
N GLU A 40 2.78 36.85 7.74
CA GLU A 40 4.00 36.88 8.54
C GLU A 40 3.67 36.90 10.03
N GLN A 41 4.37 36.09 10.82
CA GLN A 41 4.25 36.12 12.27
C GLN A 41 5.10 37.26 12.84
N LYS A 42 4.47 38.25 13.47
CA LYS A 42 5.11 39.44 14.05
C LYS A 42 4.68 39.63 15.51
N PRO A 43 5.50 40.30 16.36
CA PRO A 43 5.15 40.57 17.75
C PRO A 43 3.90 41.46 17.93
N LYS A 44 3.63 42.34 16.96
CA LYS A 44 2.41 43.16 16.86
C LYS A 44 1.85 43.07 15.45
N ASP A 45 0.53 42.98 15.33
CA ASP A 45 -0.23 42.93 14.06
C ASP A 45 0.23 41.82 13.09
N GLY A 46 0.75 40.71 13.61
CA GLY A 46 1.14 39.54 12.84
C GLY A 46 -0.02 38.58 12.56
N ALA A 47 0.13 37.76 11.52
CA ALA A 47 -0.80 36.69 11.24
C ALA A 47 -0.71 35.60 12.32
N SER A 48 -1.87 35.14 12.79
CA SER A 48 -1.98 33.98 13.67
C SER A 48 -1.80 32.67 12.90
N LYS A 49 -1.43 31.60 13.62
CA LYS A 49 -1.40 30.24 13.08
C LYS A 49 -2.76 29.83 12.48
N SER A 50 -3.85 30.24 13.11
CA SER A 50 -5.20 29.98 12.60
C SER A 50 -5.44 30.65 11.25
N GLN A 51 -5.01 31.90 11.08
CA GLN A 51 -5.14 32.60 9.79
C GLN A 51 -4.29 31.93 8.69
N LEU A 52 -3.07 31.50 9.00
CA LEU A 52 -2.25 30.72 8.07
C LEU A 52 -2.94 29.43 7.64
N LEU A 53 -3.43 28.65 8.60
CA LEU A 53 -4.11 27.38 8.32
C LEU A 53 -5.42 27.60 7.56
N SER A 54 -6.20 28.64 7.86
CA SER A 54 -7.40 28.98 7.10
C SER A 54 -7.09 29.38 5.65
N ALA A 55 -5.98 30.08 5.40
CA ALA A 55 -5.56 30.39 4.03
C ALA A 55 -5.13 29.13 3.26
N ILE A 56 -4.46 28.19 3.92
CA ILE A 56 -4.15 26.87 3.36
C ILE A 56 -5.45 26.08 3.09
N ASP A 57 -6.39 26.08 4.03
CA ASP A 57 -7.70 25.42 3.89
C ASP A 57 -8.44 25.92 2.63
N CYS A 58 -8.40 27.23 2.37
CA CYS A 58 -9.01 27.83 1.17
C CYS A 58 -8.38 27.30 -0.13
N GLN A 59 -7.05 27.20 -0.19
CA GLN A 59 -6.37 26.67 -1.38
C GLN A 59 -6.70 25.19 -1.58
N ILE A 60 -6.63 24.37 -0.52
CA ILE A 60 -6.98 22.94 -0.58
C ILE A 60 -8.46 22.73 -0.94
N GLY A 61 -9.34 23.65 -0.54
CA GLY A 61 -10.76 23.63 -0.89
C GLY A 61 -11.04 23.87 -2.38
N GLN A 62 -10.12 24.51 -3.09
CA GLN A 62 -10.20 24.79 -4.53
C GLN A 62 -9.56 23.68 -5.38
N MET A 63 -8.74 22.84 -4.77
CA MET A 63 -8.06 21.72 -5.43
C MET A 63 -9.00 20.56 -5.74
N ASN A 64 -8.69 19.84 -6.81
CA ASN A 64 -9.34 18.56 -7.10
C ASN A 64 -8.88 17.46 -6.11
N ALA A 65 -9.47 16.26 -6.21
CA ALA A 65 -9.21 15.18 -5.26
C ALA A 65 -7.76 14.65 -5.30
N GLU A 66 -7.10 14.71 -6.46
CA GLU A 66 -5.72 14.26 -6.66
C GLU A 66 -4.74 15.28 -6.07
N GLU A 67 -4.90 16.56 -6.42
CA GLU A 67 -4.09 17.67 -5.90
C GLU A 67 -4.16 17.76 -4.38
N SER A 68 -5.37 17.75 -3.81
CA SER A 68 -5.57 17.80 -2.36
C SER A 68 -5.06 16.53 -1.66
N GLY A 69 -5.10 15.37 -2.32
CA GLY A 69 -4.49 14.13 -1.85
C GLY A 69 -2.97 14.24 -1.77
N SER A 70 -2.33 14.77 -2.82
CA SER A 70 -0.88 14.98 -2.87
C SER A 70 -0.39 15.91 -1.76
N VAL A 71 -1.05 17.07 -1.58
CA VAL A 71 -0.74 18.01 -0.48
C VAL A 71 -0.82 17.32 0.88
N ALA A 72 -1.89 16.58 1.12
CA ALA A 72 -2.10 15.86 2.36
C ALA A 72 -1.03 14.78 2.60
N SER A 73 -0.66 14.02 1.57
CA SER A 73 0.36 12.97 1.66
C SER A 73 1.73 13.55 2.02
N ILE A 74 2.19 14.54 1.25
CA ILE A 74 3.48 15.21 1.46
C ILE A 74 3.50 15.84 2.87
N CYS A 75 2.42 16.49 3.27
CA CYS A 75 2.33 17.10 4.59
C CYS A 75 2.43 16.06 5.71
N CYS A 76 1.77 14.91 5.59
CA CYS A 76 1.90 13.80 6.53
C CYS A 76 3.34 13.27 6.61
N GLU A 77 3.97 13.03 5.46
CA GLU A 77 5.35 12.53 5.37
C GLU A 77 6.33 13.51 6.05
N GLU A 78 6.23 14.81 5.73
CA GLU A 78 7.06 15.86 6.32
C GLU A 78 6.82 16.06 7.82
N VAL A 79 5.59 15.83 8.30
CA VAL A 79 5.26 15.83 9.74
C VAL A 79 5.97 14.68 10.45
N LEU A 80 5.93 13.47 9.89
CA LEU A 80 6.54 12.29 10.51
C LEU A 80 8.06 12.30 10.44
N ILE A 81 8.66 12.85 9.38
CA ILE A 81 10.11 13.06 9.30
C ILE A 81 10.60 13.95 10.46
N ARG A 82 9.85 15.00 10.79
CA ARG A 82 10.22 15.94 11.86
C ARG A 82 9.86 15.47 13.26
N LYS A 83 8.74 14.77 13.39
CA LYS A 83 8.20 14.28 14.66
C LYS A 83 7.67 12.85 14.53
N PRO A 84 8.55 11.83 14.51
CA PRO A 84 8.16 10.43 14.39
C PRO A 84 7.18 9.98 15.49
N GLU A 85 7.24 10.60 16.67
CA GLU A 85 6.36 10.31 17.81
C GLU A 85 4.87 10.57 17.53
N LEU A 86 4.55 11.38 16.51
CA LEU A 86 3.16 11.66 16.11
C LEU A 86 2.52 10.54 15.29
N SER A 87 3.30 9.53 14.88
CA SER A 87 2.82 8.38 14.09
C SER A 87 1.59 7.73 14.71
N SER A 88 1.62 7.40 16.00
CA SER A 88 0.49 6.71 16.66
C SER A 88 -0.80 7.54 16.70
N GLU A 89 -0.68 8.86 16.88
CA GLU A 89 -1.86 9.74 16.88
C GLU A 89 -2.44 9.87 15.48
N LEU A 90 -1.59 10.16 14.49
CA LEU A 90 -2.02 10.32 13.11
C LEU A 90 -2.58 9.01 12.55
N ASP A 91 -1.95 7.87 12.82
CA ASP A 91 -2.48 6.54 12.50
C ASP A 91 -3.88 6.35 13.07
N ARG A 92 -4.08 6.65 14.36
CA ARG A 92 -5.39 6.49 15.01
C ARG A 92 -6.48 7.32 14.34
N VAL A 93 -6.18 8.56 13.94
CA VAL A 93 -7.18 9.47 13.37
C VAL A 93 -7.42 9.17 11.89
N LEU A 94 -6.36 8.86 11.14
CA LEU A 94 -6.44 8.51 9.72
C LEU A 94 -7.06 7.12 9.50
N ALA A 95 -6.86 6.16 10.41
CA ALA A 95 -7.45 4.83 10.30
C ALA A 95 -8.98 4.87 10.34
N ARG A 96 -9.57 5.79 11.11
CA ARG A 96 -11.03 6.00 11.19
C ARG A 96 -11.66 6.43 9.86
N VAL A 97 -10.84 6.96 8.95
CA VAL A 97 -11.25 7.50 7.66
C VAL A 97 -10.63 6.70 6.50
N GLY A 98 -10.09 5.52 6.79
CA GLY A 98 -9.63 4.54 5.81
C GLY A 98 -8.17 4.69 5.37
N TRP A 99 -7.30 5.29 6.18
CA TRP A 99 -5.88 5.51 5.87
C TRP A 99 -4.95 5.08 7.02
N LYS A 100 -3.78 4.51 6.74
CA LYS A 100 -2.83 4.01 7.75
C LYS A 100 -1.39 4.18 7.27
N PHE A 101 -0.46 4.43 8.17
CA PHE A 101 0.96 4.52 7.84
C PHE A 101 1.63 3.15 7.73
N SER A 102 2.60 3.08 6.83
CA SER A 102 3.69 2.11 6.85
C SER A 102 5.00 2.89 6.81
N GLY A 103 5.73 2.93 7.93
CA GLY A 103 6.83 3.87 8.10
C GLY A 103 6.35 5.31 8.01
N THR A 104 6.87 6.08 7.05
CA THR A 104 6.45 7.47 6.78
C THR A 104 5.35 7.57 5.72
N THR A 105 5.03 6.48 5.02
CA THR A 105 4.15 6.50 3.85
C THR A 105 2.70 6.23 4.25
N LEU A 106 1.77 7.10 3.81
CA LEU A 106 0.34 6.95 4.09
C LEU A 106 -0.36 6.06 3.03
N LEU A 107 -1.08 5.02 3.45
CA LEU A 107 -1.71 4.02 2.57
C LEU A 107 -3.22 3.86 2.84
N PRO A 108 -4.06 3.53 1.84
CA PRO A 108 -5.48 3.26 2.03
C PRO A 108 -5.73 1.88 2.70
N VAL A 109 -6.46 1.88 3.83
CA VAL A 109 -6.73 0.73 4.71
C VAL A 109 -7.58 -0.36 4.04
N GLU A 110 -8.51 0.01 3.16
CA GLU A 110 -9.40 -0.99 2.53
C GLU A 110 -8.67 -1.90 1.54
N ILE A 111 -7.44 -1.55 1.15
CA ILE A 111 -6.70 -2.22 0.09
C ILE A 111 -5.55 -3.05 0.65
N PHE A 112 -4.88 -2.57 1.70
CA PHE A 112 -3.73 -3.24 2.31
C PHE A 112 -3.94 -3.42 3.80
N ASP A 113 -4.02 -4.67 4.28
CA ASP A 113 -3.85 -4.93 5.71
C ASP A 113 -2.36 -5.08 5.99
N ILE A 114 -1.74 -3.98 6.42
CA ILE A 114 -0.30 -3.90 6.73
C ILE A 114 0.09 -4.87 7.86
N SER A 115 -0.87 -5.32 8.70
CA SER A 115 -0.56 -6.32 9.73
C SER A 115 -0.27 -7.70 9.14
N GLU A 116 -0.82 -8.02 7.97
CA GLU A 116 -0.53 -9.25 7.23
C GLU A 116 0.85 -9.25 6.56
N LEU A 117 1.54 -8.09 6.51
CA LEU A 117 2.83 -7.94 5.84
C LEU A 117 4.04 -8.25 6.74
N ARG A 118 3.84 -8.42 8.06
CA ARG A 118 4.95 -8.55 9.04
C ARG A 118 5.79 -9.81 8.85
N GLU A 119 5.24 -10.83 8.20
CA GLU A 119 5.91 -12.11 7.98
C GLU A 119 6.51 -12.20 6.57
N ILE A 120 6.25 -11.23 5.68
CA ILE A 120 6.68 -11.28 4.28
C ILE A 120 8.17 -10.92 4.14
N PRO A 121 8.95 -11.60 3.29
CA PRO A 121 10.33 -11.24 3.01
C PRO A 121 10.51 -9.78 2.59
N GLU A 122 11.59 -9.15 3.03
CA GLU A 122 11.84 -7.69 2.91
C GLU A 122 11.61 -7.15 1.49
N LYS A 123 12.14 -7.82 0.47
CA LYS A 123 11.99 -7.39 -0.93
C LYS A 123 10.54 -7.41 -1.42
N ALA A 124 9.76 -8.41 -1.02
CA ALA A 124 8.36 -8.49 -1.36
C ALA A 124 7.53 -7.48 -0.56
N HIS A 125 7.93 -7.20 0.69
CA HIS A 125 7.36 -6.11 1.47
C HIS A 125 7.58 -4.75 0.80
N GLU A 126 8.79 -4.45 0.33
CA GLU A 126 9.10 -3.23 -0.44
C GLU A 126 8.24 -3.10 -1.70
N ASP A 127 8.09 -4.19 -2.46
CA ASP A 127 7.27 -4.21 -3.68
C ASP A 127 5.78 -3.97 -3.38
N ILE A 128 5.25 -4.49 -2.27
CA ILE A 128 3.87 -4.21 -1.83
C ILE A 128 3.71 -2.75 -1.39
N LEU A 129 4.67 -2.19 -0.64
CA LEU A 129 4.64 -0.77 -0.27
C LEU A 129 4.72 0.13 -1.50
N LYS A 130 5.54 -0.23 -2.47
CA LYS A 130 5.64 0.44 -3.77
C LYS A 130 4.32 0.36 -4.53
N ALA A 131 3.66 -0.80 -4.55
CA ALA A 131 2.35 -0.97 -5.15
C ALA A 131 1.30 -0.06 -4.49
N ALA A 132 1.33 0.03 -3.16
CA ALA A 132 0.40 0.83 -2.38
C ALA A 132 0.62 2.34 -2.58
N SER A 133 1.88 2.78 -2.60
CA SER A 133 2.26 4.18 -2.86
C SER A 133 1.84 4.60 -4.27
N ARG A 134 2.16 3.79 -5.27
CA ARG A 134 1.74 4.04 -6.66
C ARG A 134 0.23 4.10 -6.82
N LEU A 135 -0.49 3.24 -6.12
CA LEU A 135 -1.96 3.26 -6.15
C LEU A 135 -2.53 4.57 -5.56
N ARG A 136 -1.96 5.04 -4.45
CA ARG A 136 -2.30 6.33 -3.82
C ARG A 136 -1.97 7.50 -4.75
N ASP A 137 -0.87 7.41 -5.48
CA ASP A 137 -0.40 8.47 -6.37
C ASP A 137 -1.11 8.43 -7.75
N GLY A 138 -2.06 7.51 -7.95
CA GLY A 138 -2.80 7.37 -9.21
C GLY A 138 -2.08 6.58 -10.31
N ASP A 139 -0.87 6.08 -10.05
CA ASP A 139 -0.11 5.19 -10.93
C ASP A 139 -0.64 3.75 -10.85
N LEU A 140 -1.79 3.52 -11.50
CA LEU A 140 -2.49 2.24 -11.49
C LEU A 140 -1.69 1.11 -12.19
N SER A 141 -1.05 1.40 -13.33
CA SER A 141 -0.27 0.41 -14.09
C SER A 141 1.01 0.02 -13.37
N GLY A 142 1.68 1.00 -12.74
CA GLY A 142 2.84 0.77 -11.92
C GLY A 142 2.50 0.07 -10.61
N SER A 143 1.31 0.33 -10.03
CA SER A 143 0.80 -0.39 -8.86
C SER A 143 0.58 -1.88 -9.16
N LEU A 144 -0.09 -2.19 -10.28
CA LEU A 144 -0.28 -3.56 -10.76
C LEU A 144 1.05 -4.27 -11.02
N SER A 145 2.02 -3.57 -11.60
CA SER A 145 3.34 -4.13 -11.89
C SER A 145 4.11 -4.45 -10.61
N ALA A 146 4.04 -3.55 -9.62
CA ALA A 146 4.70 -3.74 -8.33
C ALA A 146 4.04 -4.87 -7.50
N SER A 147 2.71 -5.00 -7.53
CA SER A 147 2.03 -6.10 -6.82
C SER A 147 2.38 -7.48 -7.40
N CYS A 148 2.58 -7.59 -8.71
CA CYS A 148 3.11 -8.81 -9.33
C CYS A 148 4.60 -9.00 -9.03
N GLY A 149 5.37 -7.91 -8.93
CA GLY A 149 6.78 -7.92 -8.55
C GLY A 149 7.02 -8.53 -7.17
N ALA A 150 6.14 -8.25 -6.20
CA ALA A 150 6.22 -8.87 -4.88
C ALA A 150 6.17 -10.41 -4.93
N LEU A 151 5.29 -10.96 -5.77
CA LEU A 151 5.20 -12.40 -6.01
C LEU A 151 6.42 -12.94 -6.79
N ASP A 152 6.94 -12.19 -7.76
CA ASP A 152 8.18 -12.56 -8.46
C ASP A 152 9.35 -12.67 -7.48
N SER A 153 9.47 -11.72 -6.55
CA SER A 153 10.51 -11.67 -5.53
C SER A 153 10.45 -12.90 -4.61
N VAL A 154 9.26 -13.25 -4.08
CA VAL A 154 9.11 -14.44 -3.22
C VAL A 154 9.32 -15.74 -3.99
N THR A 155 8.71 -15.88 -5.17
CA THR A 155 8.84 -17.12 -5.94
C THR A 155 10.26 -17.36 -6.43
N SER A 156 11.01 -16.31 -6.76
CA SER A 156 12.42 -16.44 -7.13
C SER A 156 13.28 -16.93 -5.95
N MET A 157 13.04 -16.40 -4.75
CA MET A 157 13.69 -16.85 -3.52
C MET A 157 13.41 -18.34 -3.25
N ILE A 158 12.15 -18.77 -3.38
CA ILE A 158 11.78 -20.19 -3.18
C ILE A 158 12.40 -21.08 -4.25
N TYR A 159 12.49 -20.62 -5.50
CA TYR A 159 13.16 -21.38 -6.56
C TYR A 159 14.63 -21.61 -6.25
N GLU A 160 15.31 -20.61 -5.70
CA GLU A 160 16.70 -20.70 -5.27
C GLU A 160 16.85 -21.64 -4.07
N GLU A 161 16.04 -21.44 -3.02
CA GLU A 161 16.09 -22.21 -1.77
C GLU A 161 15.78 -23.71 -1.97
N TYR A 162 14.78 -24.03 -2.80
CA TYR A 162 14.31 -25.41 -3.02
C TYR A 162 14.84 -26.04 -4.32
N GLY A 163 15.70 -25.34 -5.07
CA GLY A 163 16.31 -25.87 -6.30
C GLY A 163 15.31 -26.22 -7.41
N LEU A 164 14.31 -25.37 -7.66
CA LEU A 164 13.19 -25.65 -8.57
C LEU A 164 13.49 -25.36 -10.07
N GLY A 165 14.73 -25.01 -10.39
CA GLY A 165 15.18 -24.64 -11.73
C GLY A 165 15.27 -23.12 -11.95
N ASP A 166 15.23 -22.65 -13.20
CA ASP A 166 15.27 -21.22 -13.53
C ASP A 166 13.85 -20.61 -13.49
N PRO A 167 13.57 -19.66 -12.57
CA PRO A 167 12.26 -19.02 -12.48
C PRO A 167 11.89 -18.25 -13.76
N ASN A 168 12.85 -17.77 -14.54
CA ASN A 168 12.58 -17.01 -15.78
C ASN A 168 12.08 -17.89 -16.93
N SER A 169 12.30 -19.20 -16.83
CA SER A 169 11.80 -20.18 -17.81
C SER A 169 10.35 -20.59 -17.56
N ALA A 170 9.82 -20.34 -16.37
CA ALA A 170 8.49 -20.73 -15.94
C ALA A 170 7.48 -19.58 -16.08
N SER A 171 6.24 -19.91 -16.44
CA SER A 171 5.17 -18.92 -16.46
C SER A 171 4.88 -18.39 -15.05
N PHE A 172 4.27 -17.20 -14.94
CA PHE A 172 3.91 -16.63 -13.63
C PHE A 172 3.02 -17.58 -12.80
N GLN A 173 2.04 -18.22 -13.47
CA GLN A 173 1.19 -19.24 -12.87
C GLN A 173 1.98 -20.46 -12.40
N GLU A 174 2.88 -20.98 -13.24
CA GLU A 174 3.71 -22.13 -12.90
C GLU A 174 4.61 -21.84 -11.70
N ARG A 175 5.25 -20.66 -11.66
CA ARG A 175 6.10 -20.24 -10.54
C ARG A 175 5.36 -20.25 -9.21
N ILE A 176 4.16 -19.68 -9.19
CA ILE A 176 3.33 -19.63 -7.97
C ILE A 176 2.95 -21.04 -7.52
N ASN A 177 2.49 -21.89 -8.44
CA ASN A 177 2.09 -23.27 -8.10
C ASN A 177 3.26 -24.09 -7.57
N LYS A 178 4.41 -24.07 -8.26
CA LYS A 178 5.62 -24.77 -7.82
C LYS A 178 6.11 -24.26 -6.46
N SER A 179 6.02 -22.96 -6.22
CA SER A 179 6.42 -22.38 -4.95
C SER A 179 5.50 -22.81 -3.80
N ILE A 180 4.18 -22.80 -4.02
CA ILE A 180 3.19 -23.28 -3.03
C ILE A 180 3.43 -24.75 -2.66
N GLU A 181 3.76 -25.58 -3.64
CA GLU A 181 4.07 -27.00 -3.44
C GLU A 181 5.40 -27.20 -2.70
N ALA A 182 6.43 -26.46 -3.08
CA ALA A 182 7.76 -26.58 -2.46
C ALA A 182 7.75 -26.20 -0.97
N VAL A 183 7.02 -25.14 -0.59
CA VAL A 183 6.93 -24.69 0.80
C VAL A 183 5.95 -25.52 1.65
N GLY A 184 5.26 -26.50 1.05
CA GLY A 184 4.31 -27.36 1.76
C GLY A 184 3.06 -26.65 2.27
N ALA A 185 2.67 -25.52 1.66
CA ALA A 185 1.58 -24.68 2.17
C ALA A 185 0.22 -25.40 2.17
N LYS A 186 -0.01 -26.31 1.21
CA LYS A 186 -1.24 -27.12 1.14
C LYS A 186 -1.27 -28.14 2.27
N GLU A 187 -0.14 -28.81 2.49
CA GLU A 187 0.05 -29.82 3.51
C GLU A 187 -0.08 -29.21 4.91
N SER A 188 0.44 -28.00 5.14
CA SER A 188 0.24 -27.26 6.38
C SER A 188 -1.23 -26.96 6.63
N LEU A 189 -1.94 -26.43 5.62
CA LEU A 189 -3.37 -26.14 5.75
C LEU A 189 -4.19 -27.39 6.07
N ILE A 190 -3.89 -28.52 5.43
CA ILE A 190 -4.59 -29.79 5.72
C ILE A 190 -4.34 -30.22 7.16
N ARG A 191 -3.10 -30.10 7.67
CA ARG A 191 -2.81 -30.39 9.08
C ARG A 191 -3.57 -29.47 10.03
N GLU A 192 -3.58 -28.17 9.78
CA GLU A 192 -4.34 -27.19 10.57
C GLU A 192 -5.84 -27.54 10.63
N LEU A 193 -6.43 -27.95 9.49
CA LEU A 193 -7.83 -28.36 9.41
C LEU A 193 -8.08 -29.67 10.18
N GLN A 194 -7.17 -30.63 10.07
CA GLN A 194 -7.24 -31.90 10.83
C GLN A 194 -7.13 -31.67 12.34
N GLU A 195 -6.28 -30.73 12.78
CA GLU A 195 -6.12 -30.35 14.20
C GLU A 195 -7.41 -29.78 14.81
N ILE A 196 -8.24 -29.11 14.00
CA ILE A 196 -9.58 -28.66 14.39
C ILE A 196 -10.70 -29.66 14.05
N ASN A 197 -10.33 -30.93 13.82
CA ASN A 197 -11.22 -32.08 13.59
C ASN A 197 -12.05 -32.03 12.29
N TRP A 198 -11.56 -31.37 11.23
CA TRP A 198 -12.19 -31.51 9.92
C TRP A 198 -11.95 -32.91 9.36
N VAL A 199 -13.00 -33.51 8.83
CA VAL A 199 -12.95 -34.83 8.20
C VAL A 199 -12.50 -34.73 6.74
N GLU A 200 -11.97 -35.83 6.21
CA GLU A 200 -11.43 -35.88 4.85
C GLU A 200 -12.43 -35.48 3.77
N SER A 201 -13.71 -35.83 3.94
CA SER A 201 -14.77 -35.43 3.03
C SER A 201 -14.95 -33.92 2.90
N ASP A 202 -14.49 -33.15 3.89
CA ASP A 202 -14.65 -31.69 3.94
C ASP A 202 -13.37 -30.96 3.50
N TYR A 203 -12.19 -31.39 3.97
CA TYR A 203 -10.94 -30.71 3.61
C TYR A 203 -10.44 -31.05 2.20
N LYS A 204 -10.71 -32.25 1.65
CA LYS A 204 -10.27 -32.62 0.28
C LYS A 204 -10.89 -31.73 -0.80
N PRO A 205 -12.22 -31.48 -0.80
CA PRO A 205 -12.81 -30.52 -1.73
C PRO A 205 -12.27 -29.11 -1.53
N LEU A 206 -12.04 -28.69 -0.28
CA LEU A 206 -11.49 -27.36 0.02
C LEU A 206 -10.08 -27.20 -0.56
N GLU A 207 -9.18 -28.16 -0.32
CA GLU A 207 -7.82 -28.20 -0.86
C GLU A 207 -7.81 -28.06 -2.40
N LYS A 208 -8.66 -28.85 -3.06
CA LYS A 208 -8.79 -28.85 -4.53
C LYS A 208 -9.31 -27.51 -5.05
N ASN A 209 -10.35 -26.97 -4.44
CA ASN A 209 -10.93 -25.69 -4.86
C ASN A 209 -9.98 -24.54 -4.60
N LEU A 210 -9.30 -24.52 -3.44
CA LEU A 210 -8.29 -23.50 -3.13
C LEU A 210 -7.17 -23.53 -4.17
N SER A 211 -6.62 -24.70 -4.48
CA SER A 211 -5.57 -24.85 -5.50
C SER A 211 -6.05 -24.35 -6.87
N GLY A 212 -7.28 -24.71 -7.26
CA GLY A 212 -7.91 -24.22 -8.49
C GLY A 212 -8.07 -22.70 -8.51
N SER A 213 -8.55 -22.11 -7.41
CA SER A 213 -8.73 -20.66 -7.27
C SER A 213 -7.41 -19.90 -7.33
N LEU A 214 -6.36 -20.37 -6.66
CA LEU A 214 -5.04 -19.73 -6.71
C LEU A 214 -4.44 -19.79 -8.10
N ASN A 215 -4.59 -20.93 -8.78
CA ASN A 215 -4.14 -21.09 -10.16
C ASN A 215 -4.85 -20.11 -11.11
N GLN A 216 -6.17 -19.93 -10.95
CA GLN A 216 -6.93 -18.96 -11.75
C GLN A 216 -6.57 -17.51 -11.40
N ALA A 217 -6.38 -17.19 -10.11
CA ALA A 217 -5.94 -15.87 -9.68
C ALA A 217 -4.57 -15.52 -10.31
N ALA A 218 -3.61 -16.44 -10.27
CA ALA A 218 -2.31 -16.27 -10.89
C ALA A 218 -2.40 -16.04 -12.42
N PHE A 219 -3.27 -16.79 -13.10
CA PHE A 219 -3.53 -16.57 -14.54
C PHE A 219 -4.10 -15.18 -14.81
N ILE A 220 -5.12 -14.77 -14.06
CA ILE A 220 -5.76 -13.46 -14.24
C ILE A 220 -4.71 -12.37 -14.00
N MET A 221 -3.96 -12.43 -12.89
CA MET A 221 -2.89 -11.47 -12.60
C MET A 221 -1.85 -11.41 -13.71
N GLN A 222 -1.43 -12.55 -14.27
CA GLN A 222 -0.49 -12.59 -15.39
C GLN A 222 -1.06 -11.86 -16.62
N LYS A 223 -2.33 -12.09 -16.96
CA LYS A 223 -3.00 -11.43 -18.09
C LYS A 223 -3.22 -9.95 -17.85
N LEU A 224 -3.57 -9.55 -16.63
CA LEU A 224 -3.69 -8.14 -16.27
C LEU A 224 -2.32 -7.47 -16.35
N ARG A 225 -1.26 -8.05 -15.79
CA ARG A 225 0.09 -7.50 -15.87
C ARG A 225 0.56 -7.32 -17.31
N SER A 226 0.35 -8.30 -18.19
CA SER A 226 0.80 -8.17 -19.59
C SER A 226 0.07 -7.06 -20.36
N ASN A 227 -1.22 -6.86 -20.08
CA ASN A 227 -2.08 -5.96 -20.86
C ASN A 227 -2.31 -4.58 -20.23
N MET A 228 -2.12 -4.46 -18.92
CA MET A 228 -2.36 -3.24 -18.14
C MET A 228 -1.13 -2.81 -17.34
N GLY A 229 -0.17 -3.70 -17.12
CA GLY A 229 1.10 -3.37 -16.50
C GLY A 229 1.99 -2.61 -17.47
N ASP A 230 2.41 -1.43 -17.03
CA ASP A 230 3.40 -0.60 -17.70
C ASP A 230 4.05 0.34 -16.68
N VAL A 231 5.38 0.32 -16.64
CA VAL A 231 6.19 1.23 -15.82
C VAL A 231 6.18 2.67 -16.34
N HIS A 232 5.73 2.89 -17.57
CA HIS A 232 5.59 4.22 -18.18
C HIS A 232 4.15 4.74 -18.22
N GLY A 233 3.16 4.00 -17.71
CA GLY A 233 1.78 4.48 -17.58
C GLY A 233 1.00 4.63 -18.89
N THR A 234 1.44 4.01 -19.97
CA THR A 234 0.89 4.24 -21.31
C THR A 234 -0.32 3.35 -21.65
N LYS A 235 -0.51 2.25 -20.90
CA LYS A 235 -1.59 1.29 -21.17
C LYS A 235 -2.91 1.70 -20.48
N PRO A 236 -4.07 1.50 -21.12
CA PRO A 236 -5.36 1.72 -20.47
C PRO A 236 -5.54 0.73 -19.32
N VAL A 237 -6.07 1.24 -18.21
CA VAL A 237 -6.20 0.51 -16.94
C VAL A 237 -7.64 0.55 -16.43
N VAL A 238 -8.13 -0.59 -15.98
CA VAL A 238 -9.39 -0.67 -15.23
C VAL A 238 -9.08 -0.65 -13.75
N THR A 239 -9.42 0.44 -13.08
CA THR A 239 -9.12 0.66 -11.65
C THR A 239 -9.54 -0.51 -10.77
N ALA A 240 -10.76 -1.04 -10.95
CA ALA A 240 -11.26 -2.16 -10.15
C ALA A 240 -10.35 -3.41 -10.25
N LEU A 241 -9.87 -3.75 -11.45
CA LEU A 241 -9.01 -4.92 -11.66
C LEU A 241 -7.61 -4.75 -11.07
N VAL A 242 -7.12 -3.51 -10.95
CA VAL A 242 -5.86 -3.23 -10.24
C VAL A 242 -6.02 -3.49 -8.75
N TYR A 243 -7.15 -3.07 -8.16
CA TYR A 243 -7.47 -3.35 -6.75
C TYR A 243 -7.58 -4.85 -6.50
N ASP A 244 -8.29 -5.58 -7.38
CA ASP A 244 -8.43 -7.03 -7.29
C ASP A 244 -7.07 -7.73 -7.39
N SER A 245 -6.19 -7.27 -8.29
CA SER A 245 -4.85 -7.83 -8.45
C SER A 245 -3.98 -7.65 -7.21
N ILE A 246 -4.10 -6.51 -6.52
CA ILE A 246 -3.42 -6.28 -5.25
C ILE A 246 -3.93 -7.24 -4.19
N LYS A 247 -5.25 -7.44 -4.10
CA LYS A 247 -5.85 -8.37 -3.13
C LYS A 247 -5.44 -9.81 -3.40
N TRP A 248 -5.40 -10.25 -4.66
CA TRP A 248 -4.88 -11.56 -5.03
C TRP A 248 -3.41 -11.70 -4.71
N SER A 249 -2.59 -10.66 -4.95
CA SER A 249 -1.17 -10.68 -4.57
C SER A 249 -1.00 -10.91 -3.07
N LEU A 250 -1.69 -10.13 -2.25
CA LEU A 250 -1.66 -10.26 -0.78
C LEU A 250 -2.11 -11.65 -0.31
N LEU A 251 -3.20 -12.17 -0.87
CA LEU A 251 -3.70 -13.50 -0.52
C LEU A 251 -2.68 -14.60 -0.87
N ILE A 252 -2.10 -14.55 -2.06
CA ILE A 252 -1.11 -15.55 -2.51
C ILE A 252 0.16 -15.45 -1.66
N LEU A 253 0.66 -14.22 -1.41
CA LEU A 253 1.81 -14.00 -0.53
C LEU A 253 1.55 -14.58 0.87
N ARG A 254 0.39 -14.28 1.47
CA ARG A 254 0.02 -14.82 2.78
C ARG A 254 -0.02 -16.34 2.80
N ILE A 255 -0.50 -16.97 1.73
CA ILE A 255 -0.53 -18.44 1.64
C ILE A 255 0.89 -19.02 1.58
N ILE A 256 1.77 -18.41 0.79
CA ILE A 256 3.15 -18.88 0.63
C ILE A 256 3.96 -18.64 1.91
N VAL A 257 3.82 -17.46 2.52
CA VAL A 257 4.67 -16.98 3.61
C VAL A 257 4.22 -17.51 4.96
N THR A 258 2.94 -17.38 5.32
CA THR A 258 2.46 -17.76 6.67
C THR A 258 2.42 -19.28 6.86
N ARG A 259 2.34 -20.04 5.76
CA ARG A 259 2.29 -21.51 5.78
C ARG A 259 3.54 -22.18 5.24
N GLY A 260 4.51 -21.39 4.80
CA GLY A 260 5.84 -21.85 4.43
C GLY A 260 6.76 -21.79 5.64
N SER A 261 7.59 -22.81 5.84
CA SER A 261 8.74 -22.75 6.73
C SER A 261 9.99 -22.63 5.87
N PHE A 262 10.34 -21.39 5.49
CA PHE A 262 11.60 -21.06 4.82
C PHE A 262 12.10 -19.70 5.27
#